data_AF-J0GY94-F1
#
_entry.id   AF-J0GY94-F1
#
_cell.length_a   1.000
_cell.length_b   1.000
_cell.length_c   1.000
_cell.angle_alpha   90.00
_cell.angle_beta   90.00
_cell.angle_gamma   90.00
#
_symmetry.space_group_name_H-M   'P 1'
#
loop_
_entity.id
_entity.type
_entity.pdbx_description
1 polymer ?
#
loop_
_entity_poly.entity_id
_entity_poly.type
_entity_poly.pdbx_seq_one_letter_code
_entity_poly.pdbx_strand_id
1 'polypeptide(L)'
;MRVQTTIEIFDYWNRIRGAADAPLKAQVEPSAVPHLLQSLFILETREEGDIAFRLAGTRICDLFGRDLRGARFSSLWANGQHADIERTAMGVMDHVLPALFNATGYSTVGHQASFEIIMMPLRSPGGACDRLLGAIAPTAAASWLEIVPLEFLALDRSRLLPGKFGNAEAAELRPINEIVAAKSAGFGQVMRRMVSQLLTSAEAR
;
A
#
# COMPACT_ATOMS: atom_id res chain seq x y z
N MET A 1 -1.60 4.44 12.09
CA MET A 1 -0.57 5.46 11.82
C MET A 1 -0.51 6.35 13.04
N ARG A 2 0.67 6.68 13.54
CA ARG A 2 0.86 7.45 14.77
C ARG A 2 1.94 8.53 14.65
N VAL A 3 2.84 8.41 13.68
CA VAL A 3 3.95 9.33 13.46
C VAL A 3 3.52 10.43 12.49
N GLN A 4 3.69 11.68 12.94
CA GLN A 4 3.23 12.88 12.22
C GLN A 4 3.74 12.94 10.77
N THR A 5 5.02 12.62 10.52
CA THR A 5 5.60 12.54 9.17
C THR A 5 4.81 11.62 8.24
N THR A 6 4.44 10.42 8.72
CA THR A 6 3.68 9.45 7.91
C THR A 6 2.23 9.88 7.70
N ILE A 7 1.62 10.55 8.69
CA ILE A 7 0.26 11.08 8.60
C ILE A 7 0.21 12.20 7.55
N GLU A 8 1.11 13.19 7.65
CA GLU A 8 1.12 14.35 6.75
C GLU A 8 1.38 13.95 5.30
N ILE A 9 2.35 13.06 5.05
CA ILE A 9 2.62 12.64 3.68
C ILE A 9 1.48 11.79 3.10
N PHE A 10 0.80 11.00 3.93
CA PHE A 10 -0.38 10.24 3.51
C PHE A 10 -1.56 11.16 3.16
N ASP A 11 -1.78 12.20 3.96
CA ASP A 11 -2.81 13.20 3.67
C ASP A 11 -2.48 14.00 2.41
N TYR A 12 -1.21 14.37 2.22
CA TYR A 12 -0.72 14.96 0.98
C TYR A 12 -0.99 14.06 -0.22
N TRP A 13 -0.62 12.78 -0.15
CA TRP A 13 -0.82 11.80 -1.22
C TRP A 13 -2.31 11.63 -1.56
N ASN A 14 -3.17 11.55 -0.55
CA ASN A 14 -4.63 11.50 -0.75
C ASN A 14 -5.18 12.78 -1.39
N ARG A 15 -4.64 13.95 -1.02
CA ARG A 15 -5.06 15.23 -1.61
C ARG A 15 -4.72 15.32 -3.09
N ILE A 16 -3.51 14.93 -3.50
CA ILE A 16 -3.07 15.05 -4.90
C ILE A 16 -3.69 13.99 -5.82
N ARG A 17 -4.06 12.82 -5.30
CA ARG A 17 -4.72 11.79 -6.13
C ARG A 17 -6.18 12.10 -6.42
N GLY A 18 -6.84 12.89 -5.56
CA GLY A 18 -8.26 13.21 -5.71
C GLY A 18 -9.11 11.94 -5.77
N ALA A 19 -9.89 11.79 -6.85
CA ALA A 19 -10.74 10.62 -7.08
C ALA A 19 -10.00 9.41 -7.69
N ALA A 20 -8.75 9.56 -8.11
CA ALA A 20 -7.98 8.45 -8.68
C ALA A 20 -7.44 7.51 -7.59
N ASP A 21 -7.20 6.24 -7.96
CA ASP A 21 -6.65 5.24 -7.03
C ASP A 21 -5.25 5.62 -6.52
N ALA A 22 -4.45 6.27 -7.39
CA ALA A 22 -3.14 6.81 -7.06
C ALA A 22 -2.85 8.10 -7.87
N PRO A 23 -2.00 9.00 -7.37
CA PRO A 23 -1.59 10.18 -8.12
C PRO A 23 -0.54 9.81 -9.19
N LEU A 24 -0.46 10.63 -10.23
CA LEU A 24 0.69 10.60 -11.14
C LEU A 24 1.93 11.11 -10.41
N LYS A 25 3.10 10.52 -10.71
CA LYS A 25 4.39 11.03 -10.21
C LYS A 25 4.59 12.51 -10.53
N ALA A 26 4.09 12.99 -11.67
CA ALA A 26 4.19 14.39 -12.08
C ALA A 26 3.38 15.37 -11.20
N GLN A 27 2.38 14.87 -10.46
CA GLN A 27 1.59 15.68 -9.51
C GLN A 27 2.29 15.82 -8.15
N VAL A 28 3.37 15.08 -7.90
CA VAL A 28 4.16 15.21 -6.68
C VAL A 28 5.03 16.46 -6.79
N GLU A 29 4.67 17.49 -6.04
CA GLU A 29 5.36 18.77 -5.93
C GLU A 29 6.17 18.82 -4.62
N PRO A 30 7.52 18.76 -4.68
CA PRO A 30 8.36 18.78 -3.48
C PRO A 30 8.16 20.03 -2.61
N SER A 31 7.88 21.17 -3.24
CA SER A 31 7.60 22.46 -2.58
C SER A 31 6.34 22.45 -1.72
N ALA A 32 5.44 21.48 -1.89
CA ALA A 32 4.23 21.35 -1.08
C ALA A 32 4.49 20.69 0.29
N VAL A 33 5.62 20.00 0.46
CA VAL A 33 6.00 19.26 1.68
C VAL A 33 7.50 19.43 2.04
N PRO A 34 8.05 20.66 2.02
CA PRO A 34 9.49 20.89 2.09
C PRO A 34 10.14 20.33 3.36
N HIS A 35 9.44 20.41 4.49
CA HIS A 35 9.92 19.90 5.79
C HIS A 35 9.92 18.37 5.90
N LEU A 36 9.19 17.68 5.02
CA LEU A 36 9.16 16.21 4.99
C LEU A 36 10.27 15.64 4.10
N LEU A 37 10.78 16.40 3.12
CA LEU A 37 11.66 15.89 2.04
C LEU A 37 12.85 15.07 2.54
N GLN A 38 13.47 15.47 3.64
CA GLN A 38 14.59 14.74 4.25
C GLN A 38 14.23 13.32 4.71
N SER A 39 12.96 13.07 5.00
CA SER A 39 12.42 11.78 5.45
C SER A 39 11.64 11.03 4.37
N LEU A 40 11.60 11.55 3.13
CA LEU A 40 10.91 10.91 2.01
C LEU A 40 11.86 10.09 1.14
N PHE A 41 11.33 9.07 0.49
CA PHE A 41 12.02 8.32 -0.54
C PHE A 41 11.11 8.04 -1.73
N ILE A 42 11.72 7.77 -2.88
CA ILE A 42 11.03 7.21 -4.04
C ILE A 42 11.70 5.88 -4.37
N LEU A 43 10.90 4.83 -4.44
CA LEU A 43 11.33 3.54 -4.97
C LEU A 43 10.84 3.38 -6.41
N GLU A 44 11.58 2.63 -7.21
CA GLU A 44 11.20 2.20 -8.55
C GLU A 44 11.58 0.73 -8.78
N THR A 45 10.84 0.06 -9.64
CA THR A 45 11.19 -1.28 -10.12
C THR A 45 12.28 -1.14 -11.18
N ARG A 46 13.40 -1.86 -11.01
CA ARG A 46 14.46 -1.94 -12.03
C ARG A 46 14.15 -3.01 -13.07
N GLU A 47 14.88 -3.03 -14.17
CA GLU A 47 14.72 -4.03 -15.25
C GLU A 47 14.90 -5.48 -14.76
N GLU A 48 15.73 -5.67 -13.75
CA GLU A 48 16.01 -6.96 -13.09
C GLU A 48 14.86 -7.42 -12.16
N GLY A 49 13.84 -6.57 -11.94
CA GLY A 49 12.67 -6.85 -11.10
C GLY A 49 12.85 -6.53 -9.62
N ASP A 50 14.02 -6.08 -9.18
CA ASP A 50 14.26 -5.60 -7.82
C ASP A 50 13.75 -4.17 -7.62
N ILE A 51 13.29 -3.87 -6.41
CA ILE A 51 12.84 -2.53 -6.03
C ILE A 51 14.02 -1.78 -5.42
N ALA A 52 14.37 -0.64 -6.03
CA ALA A 52 15.51 0.16 -5.62
C ALA A 52 15.12 1.61 -5.33
N PHE A 53 15.93 2.27 -4.51
CA PHE A 53 15.80 3.70 -4.25
C PHE A 53 16.16 4.51 -5.48
N ARG A 54 15.18 5.21 -6.05
CA ARG A 54 15.43 6.26 -7.04
C ARG A 54 15.92 7.54 -6.37
N LEU A 55 15.33 7.86 -5.22
CA LEU A 55 15.66 9.00 -4.37
C LEU A 55 15.50 8.59 -2.90
N ALA A 56 16.36 9.13 -2.05
CA ALA A 56 16.24 9.07 -0.60
C ALA A 56 16.59 10.44 -0.02
N GLY A 57 15.78 10.92 0.91
CA GLY A 57 16.04 12.15 1.64
C GLY A 57 17.29 12.00 2.52
N THR A 58 17.95 13.12 2.80
CA THR A 58 19.23 13.15 3.51
C THR A 58 19.16 12.48 4.87
N ARG A 59 18.09 12.72 5.63
CA ARG A 59 17.89 12.08 6.94
C ARG A 59 17.82 10.56 6.83
N ILE A 60 17.26 10.03 5.75
CA ILE A 60 17.26 8.57 5.50
C ILE A 60 18.69 8.08 5.24
N CYS A 61 19.45 8.78 4.39
CA CYS A 61 20.84 8.44 4.14
C CYS A 61 21.67 8.45 5.43
N ASP A 62 21.45 9.44 6.31
CA ASP A 62 22.11 9.57 7.61
C ASP A 62 21.73 8.42 8.56
N LEU A 63 20.47 7.94 8.53
CA LEU A 63 20.06 6.76 9.29
C LEU A 63 20.88 5.51 8.93
N PHE A 64 21.33 5.36 7.69
CA PHE A 64 22.09 4.19 7.23
C PHE A 64 23.57 4.48 6.94
N GLY A 65 24.03 5.71 7.23
CA GLY A 65 25.41 6.15 7.05
C GLY A 65 25.91 6.13 5.60
N ARG A 66 25.03 6.13 4.60
CA ARG A 66 25.40 6.07 3.17
C ARG A 66 24.32 6.64 2.25
N ASP A 67 24.71 7.08 1.05
CA ASP A 67 23.75 7.36 -0.02
C ASP A 67 23.02 6.07 -0.41
N LEU A 68 21.70 6.12 -0.43
CA LEU A 68 20.85 4.98 -0.76
C LEU A 68 20.45 4.93 -2.23
N ARG A 69 20.78 5.94 -3.04
CA ARG A 69 20.42 5.95 -4.47
C ARG A 69 20.95 4.69 -5.18
N GLY A 70 20.04 3.98 -5.85
CA GLY A 70 20.32 2.72 -6.53
C GLY A 70 20.42 1.50 -5.62
N ALA A 71 20.44 1.67 -4.29
CA ALA A 71 20.42 0.54 -3.36
C ALA A 71 19.06 -0.16 -3.38
N ARG A 72 19.07 -1.47 -3.18
CA ARG A 72 17.85 -2.28 -3.06
C ARG A 72 17.11 -1.93 -1.78
N PHE A 73 15.80 -1.79 -1.83
CA PHE A 73 14.99 -1.48 -0.66
C PHE A 73 15.10 -2.58 0.40
N SER A 74 15.06 -3.84 -0.03
CA SER A 74 15.25 -5.01 0.83
C SER A 74 16.59 -5.05 1.55
N SER A 75 17.65 -4.42 1.00
CA SER A 75 18.99 -4.40 1.63
C SER A 75 19.05 -3.63 2.96
N LEU A 76 18.01 -2.85 3.28
CA LEU A 76 17.90 -2.19 4.58
C LEU A 76 17.38 -3.10 5.68
N TRP A 77 16.91 -4.31 5.35
CA TRP A 77 16.19 -5.18 6.26
C TRP A 77 17.04 -6.38 6.65
N ALA A 78 16.71 -7.03 7.77
CA ALA A 78 17.37 -8.26 8.19
C ALA A 78 17.27 -9.34 7.09
N ASN A 79 18.36 -10.10 6.88
CA ASN A 79 18.50 -11.04 5.75
C ASN A 79 17.32 -12.00 5.55
N GLY A 80 16.68 -12.46 6.63
CA GLY A 80 15.52 -13.35 6.55
C GLY A 80 14.23 -12.73 6.02
N GLN A 81 14.18 -11.41 5.80
CA GLN A 81 12.96 -10.67 5.49
C GLN A 81 12.95 -10.08 4.06
N HIS A 82 14.06 -10.17 3.31
CA HIS A 82 14.22 -9.50 2.02
C HIS A 82 13.09 -9.84 1.03
N ALA A 83 12.75 -11.12 0.89
CA ALA A 83 11.71 -11.56 -0.03
C ALA A 83 10.31 -11.04 0.34
N ASP A 84 10.00 -10.96 1.63
CA ASP A 84 8.69 -10.48 2.11
C ASP A 84 8.57 -8.96 1.93
N ILE A 85 9.66 -8.23 2.12
CA ILE A 85 9.74 -6.79 1.88
C ILE A 85 9.54 -6.46 0.40
N GLU A 86 10.27 -7.13 -0.50
CA GLU A 86 10.10 -6.96 -1.96
C GLU A 86 8.67 -7.29 -2.37
N ARG A 87 8.14 -8.45 -1.94
CA ARG A 87 6.77 -8.88 -2.27
C ARG A 87 5.74 -7.87 -1.80
N THR A 88 5.92 -7.29 -0.62
CA THR A 88 4.96 -6.31 -0.10
C THR A 88 5.04 -5.00 -0.90
N ALA A 89 6.24 -4.52 -1.20
CA ALA A 89 6.42 -3.31 -2.00
C ALA A 89 5.87 -3.48 -3.43
N MET A 90 6.08 -4.65 -4.06
CA MET A 90 5.40 -5.03 -5.31
C MET A 90 3.88 -5.03 -5.15
N GLY A 91 3.35 -5.67 -4.10
CA GLY A 91 1.91 -5.71 -3.83
C GLY A 91 1.27 -4.33 -3.66
N VAL A 92 1.99 -3.34 -3.11
CA VAL A 92 1.51 -1.94 -3.05
C VAL A 92 1.31 -1.37 -4.46
N MET A 93 2.21 -1.67 -5.39
CA MET A 93 2.13 -1.23 -6.78
C MET A 93 1.04 -2.00 -7.54
N ASP A 94 1.04 -3.33 -7.46
CA ASP A 94 0.14 -4.22 -8.21
C ASP A 94 -1.34 -4.03 -7.82
N HIS A 95 -1.60 -3.78 -6.54
CA HIS A 95 -2.96 -3.63 -6.01
C HIS A 95 -3.36 -2.18 -5.77
N VAL A 96 -2.45 -1.22 -5.96
CA VAL A 96 -2.69 0.20 -5.72
C VAL A 96 -3.18 0.47 -4.29
N LEU A 97 -2.65 -0.28 -3.32
CA LEU A 97 -3.04 -0.20 -1.90
C LEU A 97 -1.84 0.21 -1.06
N PRO A 98 -1.84 1.42 -0.46
CA PRO A 98 -0.75 1.84 0.42
C PRO A 98 -0.50 0.88 1.57
N ALA A 99 0.76 0.71 1.96
CA ALA A 99 1.15 -0.10 3.11
C ALA A 99 1.85 0.74 4.16
N LEU A 100 1.69 0.34 5.42
CA LEU A 100 2.42 0.89 6.55
C LEU A 100 3.14 -0.23 7.30
N PHE A 101 4.44 -0.06 7.47
CA PHE A 101 5.28 -0.89 8.31
C PHE A 101 5.53 -0.22 9.65
N ASN A 102 5.52 -1.04 10.69
CA ASN A 102 6.20 -0.77 11.95
C ASN A 102 7.47 -1.62 11.95
N ALA A 103 8.61 -1.00 12.23
CA ALA A 103 9.90 -1.65 12.21
C ALA A 103 10.77 -1.20 13.38
N THR A 104 11.70 -2.06 13.78
CA THR A 104 12.75 -1.73 14.73
C THR A 104 14.09 -1.69 14.01
N GLY A 105 14.79 -0.56 14.08
CA GLY A 105 16.14 -0.40 13.56
C GLY A 105 17.18 -0.74 14.61
N TYR A 106 18.24 -1.43 14.20
CA TYR A 106 19.35 -1.86 15.05
C TYR A 106 20.66 -1.27 14.55
N SER A 107 21.51 -0.79 15.46
CA SER A 107 22.88 -0.39 15.13
C SER A 107 23.90 -1.46 15.54
N THR A 108 25.11 -1.35 15.00
CA THR A 108 26.24 -2.26 15.30
C THR A 108 26.69 -2.21 16.77
N VAL A 109 26.38 -1.14 17.49
CA VAL A 109 26.70 -0.94 18.92
C VAL A 109 25.52 -1.24 19.85
N GLY A 110 24.45 -1.85 19.32
CA GLY A 110 23.32 -2.33 20.10
C GLY A 110 22.24 -1.29 20.42
N HIS A 111 22.26 -0.11 19.79
CA HIS A 111 21.13 0.81 19.89
C HIS A 111 19.93 0.29 19.09
N GLN A 112 18.74 0.60 19.59
CA GLN A 112 17.48 0.28 18.92
C GLN A 112 16.52 1.47 18.92
N ALA A 113 15.80 1.66 17.82
CA ALA A 113 14.74 2.64 17.69
C ALA A 113 13.60 2.08 16.84
N SER A 114 12.37 2.43 17.19
CA SER A 114 11.18 2.05 16.43
C SER A 114 10.86 3.09 15.37
N PHE A 115 10.36 2.64 14.22
CA PHE A 115 10.04 3.45 13.05
C PHE A 115 8.63 3.15 12.53
N GLU A 116 7.98 4.17 11.96
CA GLU A 116 6.90 3.98 10.99
C GLU A 116 7.44 4.24 9.58
N ILE A 117 7.15 3.32 8.66
CA ILE A 117 7.50 3.43 7.25
C ILE A 117 6.22 3.31 6.44
N ILE A 118 5.92 4.29 5.59
CA ILE A 118 4.76 4.26 4.69
C ILE A 118 5.22 4.12 3.25
N MET A 119 4.50 3.33 2.46
CA MET A 119 4.69 3.17 1.02
C MET A 119 3.36 3.38 0.31
N MET A 120 3.35 4.25 -0.68
CA MET A 120 2.16 4.63 -1.43
C MET A 120 2.46 4.58 -2.93
N PRO A 121 1.57 4.01 -3.76
CA PRO A 121 1.80 3.88 -5.18
C PRO A 121 1.78 5.24 -5.88
N LEU A 122 2.62 5.39 -6.90
CA LEU A 122 2.60 6.48 -7.86
C LEU A 122 2.44 5.90 -9.26
N ARG A 123 1.62 6.56 -10.08
CA ARG A 123 1.46 6.21 -11.49
C ARG A 123 2.49 6.92 -12.36
N SER A 124 3.05 6.19 -13.30
CA SER A 124 3.76 6.76 -14.45
C SER A 124 2.75 7.30 -15.49
N PRO A 125 3.18 8.15 -16.45
CA PRO A 125 2.30 8.70 -17.48
C PRO A 125 1.53 7.63 -18.30
N GLY A 126 2.11 6.43 -18.46
CA GLY A 126 1.45 5.29 -19.10
C GLY A 126 0.37 4.59 -18.25
N GLY A 127 0.07 5.10 -17.05
CA GLY A 127 -0.98 4.60 -16.17
C GLY A 127 -0.57 3.46 -15.22
N ALA A 128 0.54 2.78 -15.49
CA ALA A 128 1.10 1.76 -14.61
C ALA A 128 1.58 2.36 -13.27
N CYS A 129 1.36 1.64 -12.17
CA CYS A 129 1.99 1.92 -10.88
C CYS A 129 3.34 1.20 -10.83
N ASP A 130 4.43 1.92 -11.08
CA ASP A 130 5.80 1.37 -11.16
C ASP A 130 6.76 2.03 -10.15
N ARG A 131 6.21 2.92 -9.32
CA ARG A 131 6.94 3.73 -8.35
C ARG A 131 6.19 3.79 -7.03
N LEU A 132 6.96 3.91 -5.95
CA LEU A 132 6.43 4.14 -4.61
C LEU A 132 6.94 5.48 -4.09
N LEU A 133 6.04 6.33 -3.61
CA LEU A 133 6.38 7.40 -2.68
C LEU A 133 6.34 6.82 -1.28
N GLY A 134 7.39 7.04 -0.50
CA GLY A 134 7.38 6.61 0.89
C GLY A 134 8.04 7.59 1.83
N ALA A 135 7.86 7.32 3.12
CA ALA A 135 8.53 8.03 4.19
C ALA A 135 8.95 7.05 5.28
N ILE A 136 10.06 7.36 5.96
CA ILE A 136 10.53 6.66 7.16
C ILE A 136 10.76 7.70 8.26
N ALA A 137 10.20 7.44 9.43
CA ALA A 137 10.37 8.33 10.57
C ALA A 137 10.38 7.54 11.89
N PRO A 138 11.24 7.93 12.84
CA PRO A 138 11.28 7.29 14.14
C PRO A 138 9.99 7.61 14.92
N THR A 139 9.52 6.65 15.72
CA THR A 139 8.31 6.82 16.55
C THR A 139 8.56 7.68 17.78
N ALA A 140 9.83 7.84 18.18
CA ALA A 140 10.27 8.68 19.28
C ALA A 140 11.62 9.30 18.93
N ALA A 141 11.91 10.47 19.50
CA ALA A 141 13.23 11.08 19.37
C ALA A 141 14.29 10.20 20.05
N ALA A 142 15.42 9.99 19.39
CA ALA A 142 16.57 9.32 19.96
C ALA A 142 17.83 10.06 19.54
N SER A 143 18.63 10.50 20.51
CA SER A 143 19.78 11.39 20.31
C SER A 143 20.92 10.78 19.50
N TRP A 144 20.95 9.44 19.40
CA TRP A 144 21.97 8.71 18.65
C TRP A 144 21.62 8.53 17.17
N LEU A 145 20.34 8.70 16.79
CA LEU A 145 19.94 8.64 15.39
C LEU A 145 20.71 9.72 14.61
N GLU A 146 21.20 9.38 13.42
CA GLU A 146 22.04 10.23 12.56
C GLU A 146 23.51 10.38 13.03
N ILE A 147 23.86 9.90 14.24
CA ILE A 147 25.26 9.82 14.72
C ILE A 147 25.78 8.38 14.56
N VAL A 148 24.96 7.42 14.95
CA VAL A 148 25.27 5.99 14.85
C VAL A 148 24.36 5.38 13.79
N PRO A 149 24.91 4.89 12.68
CA PRO A 149 24.10 4.33 11.60
C PRO A 149 23.42 3.03 12.03
N LEU A 150 22.23 2.81 11.48
CA LEU A 150 21.54 1.54 11.50
C LEU A 150 22.30 0.54 10.63
N GLU A 151 22.45 -0.67 11.16
CA GLU A 151 22.91 -1.83 10.41
C GLU A 151 21.76 -2.42 9.59
N PHE A 152 20.58 -2.59 10.21
CA PHE A 152 19.38 -3.11 9.55
C PHE A 152 18.08 -2.70 10.27
N LEU A 153 16.96 -2.87 9.56
CA LEU A 153 15.60 -2.84 10.06
C LEU A 153 15.05 -4.27 10.22
N ALA A 154 14.29 -4.51 11.28
CA ALA A 154 13.44 -5.68 11.42
C ALA A 154 11.97 -5.25 11.32
N LEU A 155 11.19 -5.92 10.48
CA LEU A 155 9.75 -5.71 10.35
C LEU A 155 9.05 -6.30 11.57
N ASP A 156 8.38 -5.44 12.34
CA ASP A 156 7.54 -5.86 13.47
C ASP A 156 6.12 -6.16 13.01
N ARG A 157 5.60 -5.33 12.10
CA ARG A 157 4.23 -5.43 11.58
C ARG A 157 4.12 -4.77 10.21
N SER A 158 3.38 -5.41 9.33
CA SER A 158 2.87 -4.82 8.08
C SER A 158 1.35 -4.72 8.13
N ARG A 159 0.80 -3.65 7.54
CA ARG A 159 -0.65 -3.51 7.28
C ARG A 159 -0.89 -2.73 6.01
N LEU A 160 -1.90 -3.13 5.25
CA LEU A 160 -2.47 -2.31 4.19
C LEU A 160 -3.30 -1.19 4.82
N LEU A 161 -3.25 -0.01 4.21
CA LEU A 161 -4.07 1.12 4.59
C LEU A 161 -5.31 1.12 3.69
N PRO A 162 -6.52 1.27 4.26
CA PRO A 162 -7.71 1.38 3.44
C PRO A 162 -7.57 2.60 2.53
N GLY A 163 -7.83 2.41 1.24
CA GLY A 163 -8.06 3.55 0.35
C GLY A 163 -9.22 4.34 0.94
N LYS A 164 -9.06 5.65 1.13
CA LYS A 164 -10.22 6.54 1.19
C LYS A 164 -10.82 6.52 -0.21
N PHE A 165 -11.57 5.47 -0.54
CA PHE A 165 -12.46 5.53 -1.69
C PHE A 165 -13.31 6.76 -1.43
N GLY A 166 -13.34 7.71 -2.37
CA GLY A 166 -14.30 8.80 -2.26
C GLY A 166 -15.66 8.16 -1.98
N ASN A 167 -16.47 8.80 -1.14
CA ASN A 167 -17.90 8.48 -1.09
C ASN A 167 -18.47 8.71 -2.50
N ALA A 168 -18.26 7.77 -3.44
CA ALA A 168 -19.35 7.34 -4.29
C ALA A 168 -20.43 6.94 -3.28
N GLU A 169 -21.59 7.59 -3.36
CA GLU A 169 -22.74 7.34 -2.50
C GLU A 169 -22.73 5.90 -2.00
N ALA A 170 -22.91 5.72 -0.70
CA ALA A 170 -23.19 4.41 -0.14
C ALA A 170 -24.35 3.82 -0.94
N ALA A 171 -24.01 3.07 -2.00
CA ALA A 171 -24.94 2.31 -2.78
C ALA A 171 -25.55 1.40 -1.75
N GLU A 172 -26.83 1.64 -1.44
CA GLU A 172 -27.58 0.96 -0.39
C GLU A 172 -27.14 -0.50 -0.37
N LEU A 173 -26.46 -0.89 0.71
CA LEU A 173 -26.14 -2.28 0.97
C LEU A 173 -27.48 -2.98 1.10
N ARG A 174 -28.00 -3.49 -0.04
CA ARG A 174 -29.23 -4.26 -0.03
C ARG A 174 -29.00 -5.44 0.90
N PRO A 175 -29.84 -5.61 1.94
CA PRO A 175 -29.65 -6.69 2.88
C PRO A 175 -29.64 -8.02 2.12
N ILE A 176 -28.73 -8.92 2.50
CA ILE A 176 -28.52 -10.24 1.85
C ILE A 176 -29.85 -11.00 1.67
N ASN A 177 -30.82 -10.77 2.55
CA ASN A 177 -32.15 -11.36 2.47
C ASN A 177 -32.94 -10.99 1.20
N GLU A 178 -32.78 -9.79 0.62
CA GLU A 178 -33.45 -9.41 -0.64
C GLU A 178 -32.89 -10.15 -1.86
N ILE A 179 -31.58 -10.40 -1.86
CA ILE A 179 -30.88 -11.13 -2.95
C ILE A 179 -31.28 -12.61 -2.95
N VAL A 180 -31.46 -13.21 -1.77
CA VAL A 180 -31.90 -14.60 -1.62
C VAL A 180 -33.38 -14.75 -1.98
N ALA A 181 -34.23 -13.79 -1.60
CA ALA A 181 -35.64 -13.78 -2.00
C ALA A 181 -35.81 -13.74 -3.52
N ALA A 182 -35.06 -12.86 -4.21
CA ALA A 182 -35.10 -12.73 -5.68
C ALA A 182 -34.67 -14.01 -6.43
N LYS A 183 -33.73 -14.80 -5.88
CA LYS A 183 -33.26 -16.04 -6.51
C LYS A 183 -34.16 -17.26 -6.26
N SER A 184 -34.98 -17.24 -5.21
CA SER A 184 -35.88 -18.36 -4.88
C SER A 184 -37.17 -18.42 -5.70
N ALA A 185 -37.52 -17.34 -6.41
CA ALA A 185 -38.75 -17.27 -7.21
C ALA A 185 -38.71 -18.10 -8.51
N GLY A 186 -37.53 -18.57 -8.94
CA GLY A 186 -37.37 -19.24 -10.24
C GLY A 186 -37.73 -20.73 -10.27
N PHE A 187 -37.41 -21.49 -9.23
CA PHE A 187 -37.48 -22.96 -9.32
C PHE A 187 -38.91 -23.50 -9.24
N GLY A 188 -39.77 -22.87 -8.42
CA GLY A 188 -41.18 -23.26 -8.28
C GLY A 188 -42.01 -23.00 -9.55
N GLN A 189 -41.69 -21.94 -10.30
CA GLN A 189 -42.34 -21.65 -11.59
C GLN A 189 -41.91 -22.61 -12.70
N VAL A 190 -40.63 -23.02 -12.72
CA VAL A 190 -40.11 -23.99 -13.70
C VAL A 190 -40.71 -25.38 -13.46
N MET A 191 -40.80 -25.83 -12.20
CA MET A 191 -41.46 -27.11 -11.87
C MET A 191 -42.95 -27.11 -12.20
N ARG A 192 -43.68 -26.01 -11.96
CA ARG A 192 -45.10 -25.90 -12.38
C ARG A 192 -45.28 -26.01 -13.89
N ARG A 193 -44.39 -25.41 -14.68
CA ARG A 193 -44.44 -25.51 -16.16
C ARG A 193 -44.16 -26.92 -16.66
N MET A 194 -43.20 -27.63 -16.06
CA MET A 194 -42.89 -29.02 -16.46
C MET A 194 -44.03 -30.00 -16.11
N VAL A 195 -44.64 -29.86 -14.93
CA VAL A 195 -45.77 -30.72 -14.54
C VAL A 195 -47.02 -30.44 -15.39
N SER A 196 -47.25 -29.18 -15.77
CA SER A 196 -48.36 -28.80 -16.67
C SER A 196 -48.21 -29.39 -18.08
N GLN A 197 -46.98 -29.47 -18.61
CA GLN A 197 -46.70 -30.02 -19.95
C GLN A 197 -46.78 -31.56 -19.99
N LEU A 198 -46.49 -32.23 -18.88
CA LEU A 198 -46.61 -33.70 -18.77
C LEU A 198 -48.07 -34.16 -18.63
N LEU A 199 -48.94 -33.33 -18.07
CA LEU A 199 -50.37 -33.65 -17.96
C LEU A 199 -51.15 -33.35 -19.25
N THR A 200 -50.70 -32.39 -20.08
CA THR A 200 -51.37 -32.07 -21.37
C THR A 200 -50.97 -32.99 -22.52
N SER A 201 -49.88 -33.77 -22.41
CA SER A 201 -49.50 -34.76 -23.43
C SER A 201 -50.17 -36.13 -23.25
N ALA A 202 -50.92 -36.33 -22.16
CA ALA A 202 -51.63 -37.57 -21.84
C ALA A 202 -53.10 -37.61 -22.30
N GLU A 203 -53.66 -36.51 -22.82
CA GLU A 203 -55.06 -36.45 -23.28
C GLU A 203 -55.23 -36.31 -24.80
N ALA A 204 -54.16 -36.52 -25.58
CA ALA A 204 -54.23 -36.59 -27.04
C ALA A 204 -53.93 -38.02 -27.54
N ARG A 205 -54.82 -38.96 -27.21
CA ARG A 205 -55.00 -40.21 -27.95
C ARG A 205 -56.40 -40.77 -27.76
#